data_AF-A0A7Y6ZRJ2-F1
#
_entry.id   AF-A0A7Y6ZRJ2-F1
#
_cell.length_a   1.000
_cell.length_b   1.000
_cell.length_c   1.000
_cell.angle_alpha   90.00
_cell.angle_beta   90.00
_cell.angle_gamma   90.00
#
_symmetry.space_group_name_H-M   'P 1'
#
loop_
_entity.id
_entity.type
_entity.pdbx_description
1 polymer ?
#
loop_
_entity_poly.entity_id
_entity_poly.type
_entity_poly.pdbx_seq_one_letter_code
_entity_poly.pdbx_strand_id
1 'polypeptide(L)'
;MKKGFILIMVTLIISCNTVMKKNKCISKVYDTSLIQKYLVVTDSCKTFEGYNNISYYNNSRLVMSGYSERNFKQGEWSFYNLKKEIIKGSFKNSQPIGEWKFIDIGNISWKNYQNLEKGYKFSFPKKWESSAFVDGNMIGVSNSSNQSEQDFFVSITSGEINELNLSLEDYIKSLHNRFNDNKDVKNLKQKKIYVEGLKDAYEFKYDTKNMGIELSSNEMIYISNDRIYAVSVIIRKGTSYDYSILKEIIMTSFKISKG
;
A
#
# COMPACT_ATOMS: atom_id res chain seq x y z
N MET A 1 9.48 -20.36 -69.81
CA MET A 1 10.18 -21.33 -68.94
C MET A 1 9.45 -21.43 -67.61
N LYS A 2 8.64 -22.48 -67.43
CA LYS A 2 7.93 -22.77 -66.17
C LYS A 2 8.85 -23.64 -65.30
N LYS A 3 9.26 -23.16 -64.12
CA LYS A 3 9.93 -23.98 -63.10
C LYS A 3 8.87 -24.42 -62.08
N GLY A 4 8.55 -25.71 -62.07
CA GLY A 4 7.73 -26.33 -61.05
C GLY A 4 8.57 -26.61 -59.81
N PHE A 5 8.02 -26.27 -58.64
CA PHE A 5 8.53 -26.70 -57.34
C PHE A 5 7.60 -27.79 -56.80
N ILE A 6 8.15 -28.99 -56.61
CA ILE A 6 7.50 -30.09 -55.90
C ILE A 6 7.72 -29.83 -54.40
N LEU A 7 6.63 -29.56 -53.68
CA LEU A 7 6.64 -29.41 -52.22
C LEU A 7 6.30 -30.77 -51.60
N ILE A 8 7.29 -31.44 -51.01
CA ILE A 8 7.10 -32.66 -50.24
C ILE A 8 6.57 -32.26 -48.85
N MET A 9 5.28 -32.52 -48.59
CA MET A 9 4.71 -32.41 -47.24
C MET A 9 5.21 -33.59 -46.40
N VAL A 10 6.11 -33.32 -45.46
CA VAL A 10 6.44 -34.25 -44.38
C VAL A 10 5.46 -33.98 -43.23
N THR A 11 4.43 -34.80 -43.11
CA THR A 11 3.55 -34.82 -41.94
C THR A 11 4.29 -35.45 -40.76
N LEU A 12 4.78 -34.60 -39.85
CA LEU A 12 5.19 -35.01 -38.51
C LEU A 12 3.94 -35.25 -37.66
N ILE A 13 3.63 -36.52 -37.40
CA ILE A 13 2.67 -36.92 -36.36
C ILE A 13 3.39 -36.74 -35.03
N ILE A 14 3.22 -35.56 -34.41
CA ILE A 14 3.61 -35.34 -33.02
C ILE A 14 2.49 -35.94 -32.16
N SER A 15 2.68 -37.20 -31.75
CA SER A 15 1.89 -37.80 -30.68
C SER A 15 2.18 -37.06 -29.38
N CYS A 16 1.33 -36.09 -29.04
CA CYS A 16 1.37 -35.40 -27.76
C CYS A 16 0.90 -36.35 -26.66
N ASN A 17 1.84 -37.11 -26.09
CA ASN A 17 1.66 -37.68 -24.76
C ASN A 17 1.70 -36.52 -23.75
N THR A 18 0.55 -35.88 -23.51
CA THR A 18 0.38 -34.93 -22.41
C THR A 18 0.33 -35.69 -21.09
N VAL A 19 1.50 -36.08 -20.60
CA VAL A 19 1.73 -36.33 -19.18
C VAL A 19 1.53 -34.98 -18.48
N MET A 20 0.38 -34.78 -17.85
CA MET A 20 0.11 -33.60 -17.02
C MET A 20 1.19 -33.52 -15.93
N LYS A 21 2.17 -32.64 -16.13
CA LYS A 21 3.21 -32.32 -15.15
C LYS A 21 2.53 -31.82 -13.87
N LYS A 22 2.95 -32.37 -12.72
CA LYS A 22 2.59 -31.94 -11.35
C LYS A 22 2.40 -30.41 -11.29
N ASN A 23 1.16 -29.97 -11.08
CA ASN A 23 0.82 -28.56 -10.90
C ASN A 23 1.54 -28.02 -9.66
N LYS A 24 2.62 -27.27 -9.87
CA LYS A 24 3.29 -26.54 -8.80
C LYS A 24 2.40 -25.36 -8.41
N CYS A 25 1.57 -25.54 -7.39
CA CYS A 25 0.65 -24.51 -6.90
C CYS A 25 1.32 -23.41 -6.06
N ILE A 26 2.62 -23.55 -5.75
CA ILE A 26 3.32 -22.62 -4.86
C ILE A 26 4.45 -21.91 -5.61
N SER A 27 4.37 -20.59 -5.65
CA SER A 27 5.44 -19.71 -6.12
C SER A 27 5.94 -18.81 -4.98
N LYS A 28 7.19 -18.34 -5.11
CA LYS A 28 7.83 -17.45 -4.15
C LYS A 28 8.54 -16.31 -4.87
N VAL A 29 8.23 -15.08 -4.49
CA VAL A 29 8.86 -13.86 -5.05
C VAL A 29 9.10 -12.86 -3.93
N TYR A 30 9.93 -11.84 -4.17
CA TYR A 30 10.07 -10.74 -3.22
C TYR A 30 9.20 -9.57 -3.66
N ASP A 31 8.33 -9.09 -2.76
CA ASP A 31 7.68 -7.79 -2.92
C ASP A 31 8.71 -6.71 -2.62
N THR A 32 9.14 -6.02 -3.68
CA THR A 32 10.03 -4.88 -3.63
C THR A 32 9.31 -3.57 -3.92
N SER A 33 7.97 -3.56 -3.93
CA SER A 33 7.19 -2.35 -4.17
C SER A 33 7.41 -1.30 -3.09
N LEU A 34 7.78 -1.67 -1.86
CA LEU A 34 8.10 -0.73 -0.79
C LEU A 34 9.57 -0.79 -0.35
N ILE A 35 9.97 0.14 0.51
CA ILE A 35 11.21 0.13 1.31
C ILE A 35 11.26 -1.14 2.16
N GLN A 36 10.12 -1.54 2.73
CA GLN A 36 10.01 -2.82 3.42
C GLN A 36 9.88 -3.94 2.39
N LYS A 37 10.86 -4.83 2.37
CA LYS A 37 10.84 -6.03 1.51
C LYS A 37 10.07 -7.14 2.22
N TYR A 38 9.23 -7.86 1.47
CA TYR A 38 8.55 -9.07 1.94
C TYR A 38 8.87 -10.24 1.02
N LEU A 39 9.06 -11.43 1.60
CA LEU A 39 8.93 -12.67 0.84
C LEU A 39 7.44 -12.95 0.65
N VAL A 40 7.01 -13.10 -0.59
CA VAL A 40 5.64 -13.41 -0.98
C VAL A 40 5.56 -14.87 -1.38
N VAL A 41 4.58 -15.57 -0.82
CA VAL A 41 4.27 -16.95 -1.17
C VAL A 41 2.84 -16.97 -1.72
N THR A 42 2.68 -17.40 -2.97
CA THR A 42 1.37 -17.52 -3.62
C THR A 42 0.98 -18.98 -3.66
N ASP A 43 -0.22 -19.29 -3.16
CA ASP A 43 -0.86 -20.60 -3.24
C ASP A 43 -2.01 -20.54 -4.25
N SER A 44 -1.73 -20.93 -5.49
CA SER A 44 -2.70 -20.90 -6.59
C SER A 44 -3.74 -22.03 -6.51
N CYS A 45 -3.58 -22.97 -5.58
CA CYS A 45 -4.59 -24.00 -5.30
C CYS A 45 -5.69 -23.46 -4.38
N LYS A 46 -5.45 -22.36 -3.65
CA LYS A 46 -6.44 -21.70 -2.79
C LYS A 46 -6.91 -20.42 -3.44
N THR A 47 -8.12 -20.42 -3.98
CA THR A 47 -8.67 -19.27 -4.69
C THR A 47 -9.97 -18.77 -4.07
N PHE A 48 -10.19 -17.46 -4.15
CA PHE A 48 -11.47 -16.81 -3.85
C PHE A 48 -11.81 -15.87 -5.00
N GLU A 49 -12.96 -16.06 -5.65
CA GLU A 49 -13.39 -15.23 -6.80
C GLU A 49 -12.33 -15.10 -7.90
N GLY A 50 -11.56 -16.16 -8.16
CA GLY A 50 -10.48 -16.17 -9.14
C GLY A 50 -9.15 -15.57 -8.64
N TYR A 51 -9.08 -15.06 -7.42
CA TYR A 51 -7.84 -14.56 -6.80
C TYR A 51 -7.14 -15.63 -5.98
N ASN A 52 -5.83 -15.79 -6.19
CA ASN A 52 -5.00 -16.70 -5.41
C ASN A 52 -4.82 -16.21 -3.97
N ASN A 53 -4.61 -17.15 -3.04
CA ASN A 53 -4.17 -16.84 -1.69
C ASN A 53 -2.70 -16.44 -1.69
N ILE A 54 -2.38 -15.36 -0.99
CA ILE A 54 -1.03 -14.80 -0.91
C ILE A 54 -0.66 -14.60 0.56
N SER A 55 0.55 -15.01 0.91
CA SER A 55 1.14 -14.85 2.24
C SER A 55 2.42 -14.00 2.16
N TYR A 56 2.55 -13.04 3.07
CA TYR A 56 3.67 -12.10 3.13
C TYR A 56 4.49 -12.37 4.38
N TYR A 57 5.81 -12.49 4.19
CA TYR A 57 6.76 -12.77 5.25
C TYR A 57 7.79 -11.65 5.35
N ASN A 58 8.00 -11.14 6.57
CA ASN A 58 9.09 -10.22 6.88
C ASN A 58 10.13 -10.99 7.71
N ASN A 59 11.37 -11.10 7.26
CA ASN A 59 12.43 -11.87 7.93
C ASN A 59 11.96 -13.28 8.34
N SER A 60 11.44 -14.05 7.37
CA SER A 60 10.92 -15.42 7.54
C SER A 60 9.68 -15.57 8.43
N ARG A 61 9.11 -14.48 8.92
CA ARG A 61 7.93 -14.47 9.79
C ARG A 61 6.70 -14.01 9.00
N LEU A 62 5.64 -14.80 9.05
CA LEU A 62 4.35 -14.46 8.44
C LEU A 62 3.79 -13.21 9.11
N VAL A 63 3.47 -12.18 8.31
CA VAL A 63 2.93 -10.90 8.79
C VAL A 63 1.50 -10.66 8.33
N MET A 64 1.13 -11.17 7.15
CA MET A 64 -0.25 -11.13 6.66
C MET A 64 -0.48 -12.20 5.59
N SER A 65 -1.72 -12.64 5.47
CA SER A 65 -2.17 -13.50 4.38
C SER A 65 -3.63 -13.20 4.02
N GLY A 66 -4.01 -13.47 2.77
CA GLY A 66 -5.37 -13.27 2.29
C GLY A 66 -5.46 -13.52 0.79
N TYR A 67 -6.51 -13.03 0.15
CA TYR A 67 -6.70 -13.24 -1.29
C TYR A 67 -6.34 -11.98 -2.08
N SER A 68 -5.68 -12.19 -3.23
CA SER A 68 -5.11 -11.16 -4.10
C SER A 68 -3.84 -10.50 -3.57
N GLU A 69 -3.25 -9.64 -4.40
CA GLU A 69 -2.05 -8.86 -4.11
C GLU A 69 -2.30 -7.82 -3.03
N ARG A 70 -1.22 -7.41 -2.34
CA ARG A 70 -1.27 -6.47 -1.22
C ARG A 70 -1.91 -5.13 -1.60
N ASN A 71 -1.67 -4.67 -2.82
CA ASN A 71 -2.22 -3.42 -3.34
C ASN A 71 -3.61 -3.61 -3.96
N PHE A 72 -4.14 -4.83 -4.00
CA PHE A 72 -5.46 -5.15 -4.53
C PHE A 72 -6.20 -6.17 -3.65
N LYS A 73 -6.24 -5.97 -2.33
CA LYS A 73 -6.81 -6.94 -1.37
C LYS A 73 -8.29 -7.24 -1.65
N GLN A 74 -8.64 -8.53 -1.61
CA GLN A 74 -10.01 -9.06 -1.73
C GLN A 74 -10.29 -10.10 -0.64
N GLY A 75 -11.57 -10.27 -0.30
CA GLY A 75 -12.02 -11.30 0.63
C GLY A 75 -11.42 -11.16 2.03
N GLU A 76 -11.31 -12.26 2.75
CA GLU A 76 -10.75 -12.28 4.11
C GLU A 76 -9.22 -12.17 4.11
N TRP A 77 -8.71 -11.37 5.05
CA TRP A 77 -7.30 -11.18 5.34
C TRP A 77 -7.03 -11.38 6.82
N SER A 78 -5.90 -12.01 7.11
CA SER A 78 -5.36 -12.20 8.45
C SER A 78 -4.06 -11.43 8.60
N PHE A 79 -3.90 -10.70 9.70
CA PHE A 79 -2.71 -9.96 10.07
C PHE A 79 -2.14 -10.55 11.36
N TYR A 80 -0.83 -10.78 11.39
CA TYR A 80 -0.17 -11.52 12.46
C TYR A 80 0.79 -10.61 13.23
N ASN A 81 0.47 -10.34 14.49
CA ASN A 81 1.30 -9.52 15.36
C ASN A 81 2.47 -10.31 15.95
N LEU A 82 3.39 -9.63 16.66
CA LEU A 82 4.61 -10.24 17.21
C LEU A 82 4.38 -11.52 18.02
N LYS A 83 3.25 -11.60 18.72
CA LYS A 83 2.82 -12.70 19.59
C LYS A 83 2.00 -13.79 18.86
N LYS A 84 1.87 -13.71 17.53
CA LYS A 84 1.01 -14.55 16.67
C LYS A 84 -0.49 -14.38 16.94
N GLU A 85 -0.88 -13.31 17.62
CA GLU A 85 -2.29 -12.93 17.71
C GLU A 85 -2.74 -12.43 16.34
N ILE A 86 -3.99 -12.75 16.00
CA ILE A 86 -4.51 -12.61 14.65
C ILE A 86 -5.61 -11.56 14.65
N ILE A 87 -5.43 -10.53 13.84
CA ILE A 87 -6.49 -9.59 13.47
C ILE A 87 -7.03 -10.05 12.11
N LYS A 88 -8.33 -10.28 12.04
CA LYS A 88 -9.01 -10.68 10.80
C LYS A 88 -9.96 -9.59 10.34
N GLY A 89 -10.09 -9.48 9.02
CA GLY A 89 -11.04 -8.58 8.41
C GLY A 89 -11.17 -8.84 6.93
N SER A 90 -12.15 -8.20 6.30
CA SER A 90 -12.45 -8.42 4.89
C SER A 90 -12.23 -7.15 4.07
N PHE A 91 -11.79 -7.35 2.83
CA PHE A 91 -11.64 -6.28 1.84
C PHE A 91 -12.54 -6.51 0.65
N LYS A 92 -12.99 -5.41 0.05
CA LYS A 92 -13.58 -5.38 -1.29
C LYS A 92 -12.92 -4.28 -2.10
N ASN A 93 -12.20 -4.65 -3.15
CA ASN A 93 -11.44 -3.70 -3.98
C ASN A 93 -10.49 -2.83 -3.15
N SER A 94 -9.71 -3.46 -2.26
CA SER A 94 -8.80 -2.80 -1.31
C SER A 94 -9.46 -1.90 -0.24
N GLN A 95 -10.79 -1.75 -0.24
CA GLN A 95 -11.49 -1.05 0.83
C GLN A 95 -11.81 -2.05 1.95
N PRO A 96 -11.40 -1.80 3.21
CA PRO A 96 -11.85 -2.61 4.33
C PRO A 96 -13.36 -2.49 4.51
N ILE A 97 -14.01 -3.61 4.81
CA ILE A 97 -15.45 -3.71 5.02
C ILE A 97 -15.75 -4.40 6.36
N GLY A 98 -16.93 -4.12 6.90
CA GLY A 98 -17.41 -4.70 8.17
C GLY A 98 -16.80 -4.03 9.41
N GLU A 99 -16.88 -4.73 10.54
CA GLU A 99 -16.24 -4.36 11.80
C GLU A 99 -15.07 -5.31 12.07
N TRP A 100 -13.95 -4.75 12.50
CA TRP A 100 -12.71 -5.46 12.73
C TRP A 100 -12.36 -5.38 14.21
N LYS A 101 -12.04 -6.52 14.82
CA LYS A 101 -11.62 -6.59 16.22
C LYS A 101 -10.09 -6.52 16.29
N PHE A 102 -9.57 -5.40 16.76
CA PHE A 102 -8.17 -5.24 17.10
C PHE A 102 -7.93 -5.68 18.56
N ILE A 103 -6.67 -5.91 18.91
CA ILE A 103 -6.28 -6.52 20.18
C ILE A 103 -6.26 -5.45 21.28
N ASP A 104 -5.56 -4.36 21.02
CA ASP A 104 -5.28 -3.27 21.95
C ASP A 104 -6.16 -2.04 21.67
N ILE A 105 -6.53 -1.78 20.41
CA ILE A 105 -7.31 -0.58 20.02
C ILE A 105 -8.82 -0.82 19.84
N GLY A 106 -9.29 -2.03 20.15
CA GLY A 106 -10.71 -2.39 20.17
C GLY A 106 -11.35 -2.57 18.80
N ASN A 107 -12.68 -2.39 18.71
CA ASN A 107 -13.41 -2.62 17.47
C ASN A 107 -13.41 -1.38 16.57
N ILE A 108 -13.05 -1.58 15.31
CA ILE A 108 -13.03 -0.54 14.27
C ILE A 108 -14.05 -0.87 13.19
N SER A 109 -14.95 0.09 12.95
CA SER A 109 -15.74 0.16 11.71
C SER A 109 -15.16 1.23 10.80
N TRP A 110 -15.37 1.08 9.49
CA TRP A 110 -14.69 1.88 8.48
C TRP A 110 -15.60 2.93 7.87
N LYS A 111 -15.04 4.11 7.61
CA LYS A 111 -15.61 5.16 6.78
C LYS A 111 -14.82 5.23 5.48
N ASN A 112 -15.51 5.10 4.36
CA ASN A 112 -14.93 5.30 3.03
C ASN A 112 -15.12 6.76 2.66
N TYR A 113 -14.01 7.46 2.47
CA TYR A 113 -13.99 8.85 2.04
C TYR A 113 -13.54 8.93 0.58
N GLN A 114 -14.20 9.80 -0.17
CA GLN A 114 -13.88 10.07 -1.56
C GLN A 114 -13.90 11.58 -1.78
N ASN A 115 -12.84 12.09 -2.40
CA ASN A 115 -12.78 13.43 -2.92
C ASN A 115 -12.84 13.33 -4.45
N LEU A 116 -14.02 13.60 -5.00
CA LEU A 116 -14.29 13.49 -6.45
C LEU A 116 -13.50 14.55 -7.24
N GLU A 117 -13.46 15.78 -6.74
CA GLU A 117 -12.74 16.88 -7.38
C GLU A 117 -11.23 16.59 -7.48
N LYS A 118 -10.64 16.06 -6.40
CA LYS A 118 -9.23 15.73 -6.37
C LYS A 118 -8.93 14.32 -6.89
N GLY A 119 -9.95 13.52 -7.22
CA GLY A 119 -9.79 12.20 -7.84
C GLY A 119 -9.15 11.14 -6.93
N TYR A 120 -9.41 11.13 -5.62
CA TYR A 120 -8.91 10.08 -4.74
C TYR A 120 -9.95 9.58 -3.74
N LYS A 121 -9.71 8.39 -3.20
CA LYS A 121 -10.48 7.79 -2.10
C LYS A 121 -9.59 7.00 -1.17
N PHE A 122 -10.04 6.84 0.08
CA PHE A 122 -9.39 6.00 1.09
C PHE A 122 -10.38 5.66 2.22
N SER A 123 -10.00 4.72 3.07
CA SER A 123 -10.77 4.33 4.24
C SER A 123 -10.04 4.68 5.52
N PHE A 124 -10.80 5.07 6.55
CA PHE A 124 -10.30 5.31 7.90
C PHE A 124 -11.34 4.91 8.96
N PRO A 125 -10.95 4.74 10.24
CA PRO A 125 -11.90 4.40 11.29
C PRO A 125 -13.04 5.43 11.45
N LYS A 126 -14.29 4.97 11.49
CA LYS A 126 -15.48 5.83 11.50
C LYS A 126 -15.56 6.78 12.70
N LYS A 127 -15.02 6.36 13.84
CA LYS A 127 -15.00 7.14 15.10
C LYS A 127 -13.91 8.21 15.13
N TRP A 128 -12.98 8.21 14.18
CA TRP A 128 -11.90 9.18 14.15
C TRP A 128 -12.39 10.54 13.70
N GLU A 129 -11.72 11.56 14.22
CA GLU A 129 -11.98 12.92 13.85
C GLU A 129 -11.31 13.22 12.51
N SER A 130 -12.05 13.87 11.61
CA SER A 130 -11.52 14.33 10.32
C SER A 130 -11.56 15.83 10.28
N SER A 131 -10.46 16.44 9.92
CA SER A 131 -10.31 17.88 9.71
C SER A 131 -9.85 18.12 8.28
N ALA A 132 -10.62 18.91 7.55
CA ALA A 132 -10.19 19.43 6.26
C ALA A 132 -9.41 20.73 6.51
N PHE A 133 -8.27 20.89 5.85
CA PHE A 133 -7.42 22.08 5.97
C PHE A 133 -7.10 22.63 4.57
N VAL A 134 -6.84 23.94 4.50
CA VAL A 134 -6.32 24.68 3.33
C VAL A 134 -7.10 24.41 2.03
N ASP A 135 -8.11 25.23 1.74
CA ASP A 135 -8.85 25.28 0.46
C ASP A 135 -9.29 23.93 -0.12
N GLY A 136 -9.49 22.90 0.74
CA GLY A 136 -9.87 21.54 0.33
C GLY A 136 -8.73 20.68 -0.23
N ASN A 137 -7.49 21.17 -0.22
CA ASN A 137 -6.31 20.46 -0.73
C ASN A 137 -5.72 19.46 0.28
N MET A 138 -6.05 19.58 1.57
CA MET A 138 -5.58 18.68 2.62
C MET A 138 -6.72 18.13 3.46
N ILE A 139 -6.66 16.83 3.75
CA ILE A 139 -7.48 16.19 4.79
C ILE A 139 -6.57 15.50 5.80
N GLY A 140 -6.82 15.75 7.08
CA GLY A 140 -6.21 15.06 8.21
C GLY A 140 -7.24 14.20 8.93
N VAL A 141 -6.82 13.04 9.42
CA VAL A 141 -7.64 12.15 10.25
C VAL A 141 -6.80 11.60 11.39
N SER A 142 -7.33 11.62 12.61
CA SER A 142 -6.61 11.19 13.82
C SER A 142 -7.46 10.39 14.80
N ASN A 143 -6.78 9.61 15.64
CA ASN A 143 -7.42 8.90 16.74
C ASN A 143 -7.82 9.80 17.93
N SER A 144 -7.31 11.04 17.99
CA SER A 144 -7.65 12.06 18.99
C SER A 144 -7.52 13.47 18.41
N SER A 145 -8.37 14.40 18.85
CA SER A 145 -8.23 15.86 18.61
C SER A 145 -7.04 16.44 19.35
N ASN A 146 -6.69 15.87 20.51
CA ASN A 146 -5.60 16.36 21.32
C ASN A 146 -4.26 15.85 20.79
N GLN A 147 -3.41 16.76 20.32
CA GLN A 147 -2.12 16.43 19.72
C GLN A 147 -1.20 15.64 20.67
N SER A 148 -1.26 15.89 21.99
CA SER A 148 -0.45 15.15 22.97
C SER A 148 -0.94 13.73 23.24
N GLU A 149 -2.15 13.39 22.81
CA GLU A 149 -2.78 12.07 22.91
C GLU A 149 -2.87 11.35 21.55
N GLN A 150 -2.43 12.00 20.48
CA GLN A 150 -2.43 11.43 19.16
C GLN A 150 -1.39 10.32 19.06
N ASP A 151 -1.85 9.10 18.83
CA ASP A 151 -1.02 7.92 18.57
C ASP A 151 -0.90 7.65 17.08
N PHE A 152 -1.88 8.11 16.31
CA PHE A 152 -1.98 7.86 14.90
C PHE A 152 -2.61 9.04 14.17
N PHE A 153 -1.95 9.44 13.09
CA PHE A 153 -2.41 10.49 12.19
C PHE A 153 -2.21 10.07 10.75
N VAL A 154 -3.20 10.34 9.91
CA VAL A 154 -3.05 10.31 8.46
C VAL A 154 -3.36 11.69 7.92
N SER A 155 -2.52 12.18 7.02
CA SER A 155 -2.85 13.29 6.17
C SER A 155 -2.73 12.91 4.70
N ILE A 156 -3.62 13.47 3.89
CA ILE A 156 -3.55 13.42 2.45
C ILE A 156 -3.55 14.87 1.97
N THR A 157 -2.49 15.25 1.27
CA THR A 157 -2.39 16.53 0.57
C THR A 157 -2.40 16.27 -0.92
N SER A 158 -3.12 17.09 -1.68
CA SER A 158 -3.10 17.05 -3.13
C SER A 158 -2.89 18.44 -3.71
N GLY A 159 -2.11 18.53 -4.79
CA GLY A 159 -1.82 19.78 -5.49
C GLY A 159 -1.61 19.52 -6.98
N GLU A 160 -1.69 20.56 -7.79
CA GLU A 160 -1.42 20.46 -9.22
C GLU A 160 0.08 20.55 -9.48
N ILE A 161 0.60 19.79 -10.46
CA ILE A 161 2.04 19.76 -10.75
C ILE A 161 2.51 21.11 -11.33
N ASN A 162 1.66 21.80 -12.08
CA ASN A 162 1.95 23.13 -12.63
C ASN A 162 2.12 24.22 -11.55
N GLU A 163 1.58 24.01 -10.35
CA GLU A 163 1.80 24.88 -9.18
C GLU A 163 3.20 24.65 -8.57
N LEU A 164 3.88 23.56 -8.93
CA LEU A 164 5.29 23.42 -8.62
C LEU A 164 6.11 24.35 -9.51
N ASN A 165 6.77 25.33 -8.90
CA ASN A 165 7.77 26.17 -9.57
C ASN A 165 9.08 25.42 -9.91
N LEU A 166 9.07 24.08 -9.91
CA LEU A 166 10.23 23.20 -10.05
C LEU A 166 9.86 21.93 -10.82
N SER A 167 10.86 21.28 -11.42
CA SER A 167 10.69 19.94 -11.98
C SER A 167 10.29 18.95 -10.87
N LEU A 168 9.66 17.85 -11.24
CA LEU A 168 9.32 16.81 -10.27
C LEU A 168 10.56 16.26 -9.56
N GLU A 169 11.63 16.03 -10.29
CA GLU A 169 12.87 15.50 -9.72
C GLU A 169 13.44 16.48 -8.67
N ASP A 170 13.43 17.77 -8.99
CA ASP A 170 13.86 18.83 -8.08
C ASP A 170 12.91 18.96 -6.88
N TYR A 171 11.61 18.78 -7.07
CA TYR A 171 10.64 18.76 -5.98
C TYR A 171 10.93 17.60 -5.01
N ILE A 172 11.09 16.38 -5.52
CA ILE A 172 11.42 15.20 -4.70
C ILE A 172 12.77 15.38 -4.00
N LYS A 173 13.77 15.94 -4.68
CA LYS A 173 15.08 16.25 -4.10
C LYS A 173 14.98 17.34 -3.02
N SER A 174 14.17 18.37 -3.24
CA SER A 174 13.89 19.42 -2.26
C SER A 174 13.23 18.83 -1.00
N LEU A 175 12.25 17.93 -1.16
CA LEU A 175 11.65 17.21 -0.04
C LEU A 175 12.70 16.43 0.76
N HIS A 176 13.57 15.68 0.07
CA HIS A 176 14.65 14.92 0.70
C HIS A 176 15.59 15.82 1.51
N ASN A 177 16.05 16.92 0.90
CA ASN A 177 16.95 17.86 1.55
C ASN A 177 16.29 18.49 2.78
N ARG A 178 15.03 18.91 2.67
CA ARG A 178 14.26 19.46 3.80
C ARG A 178 14.15 18.47 4.96
N PHE A 179 14.01 17.17 4.69
CA PHE A 179 14.03 16.15 5.74
C PHE A 179 15.43 16.00 6.35
N ASN A 180 16.50 16.02 5.56
CA ASN A 180 17.87 15.93 6.09
C ASN A 180 18.29 17.16 6.90
N ASP A 181 17.85 18.36 6.50
CA ASP A 181 18.20 19.62 7.15
C ASP A 181 17.43 19.80 8.47
N ASN A 182 16.33 19.05 8.66
CA ASN A 182 15.58 19.05 9.90
C ASN A 182 16.27 18.16 10.95
N LYS A 183 16.88 18.80 11.96
CA LYS A 183 17.58 18.14 13.08
C LYS A 183 16.72 17.13 13.87
N ASP A 184 15.39 17.27 13.82
CA ASP A 184 14.48 16.37 14.54
C ASP A 184 14.18 15.11 13.74
N VAL A 185 14.51 15.07 12.44
CA VAL A 185 14.36 13.91 11.56
C VAL A 185 15.56 12.96 11.72
N LYS A 186 15.26 11.67 11.87
CA LYS A 186 16.25 10.59 11.99
C LYS A 186 15.87 9.41 11.11
N ASN A 187 16.84 8.55 10.82
CA ASN A 187 16.63 7.28 10.09
C ASN A 187 15.92 7.45 8.74
N LEU A 188 16.14 8.58 8.05
CA LEU A 188 15.53 8.86 6.76
C LEU A 188 15.93 7.79 5.73
N LYS A 189 14.91 7.22 5.09
CA LYS A 189 15.03 6.33 3.94
C LYS A 189 14.07 6.80 2.87
N GLN A 190 14.54 6.78 1.63
CA GLN A 190 13.73 7.11 0.47
C GLN A 190 13.89 6.01 -0.57
N LYS A 191 12.80 5.73 -1.29
CA LYS A 191 12.83 4.85 -2.45
C LYS A 191 11.79 5.26 -3.48
N LYS A 192 12.19 5.29 -4.76
CA LYS A 192 11.23 5.29 -5.86
C LYS A 192 10.57 3.91 -5.93
N ILE A 193 9.25 3.88 -5.97
CA ILE A 193 8.46 2.66 -5.92
C ILE A 193 7.63 2.52 -7.20
N TYR A 194 7.30 1.27 -7.53
CA TYR A 194 6.36 0.98 -8.61
C TYR A 194 4.99 0.73 -8.02
N VAL A 195 4.01 1.48 -8.51
CA VAL A 195 2.59 1.29 -8.20
C VAL A 195 1.86 1.26 -9.52
N GLU A 196 1.18 0.15 -9.78
CA GLU A 196 0.49 -0.06 -11.05
C GLU A 196 -0.50 1.08 -11.34
N GLY A 197 -0.47 1.58 -12.58
CA GLY A 197 -1.35 2.64 -13.05
C GLY A 197 -0.93 4.06 -12.65
N LEU A 198 0.17 4.23 -11.90
CA LEU A 198 0.72 5.54 -11.55
C LEU A 198 1.95 5.88 -12.39
N LYS A 199 2.15 7.16 -12.70
CA LYS A 199 3.30 7.64 -13.48
C LYS A 199 4.59 7.46 -12.68
N ASP A 200 4.58 7.96 -11.45
CA ASP A 200 5.69 7.89 -10.51
C ASP A 200 5.15 7.80 -9.09
N ALA A 201 5.92 7.12 -8.24
CA ALA A 201 5.63 7.06 -6.82
C ALA A 201 6.92 6.98 -6.00
N TYR A 202 6.92 7.59 -4.82
CA TYR A 202 8.05 7.64 -3.91
C TYR A 202 7.58 7.32 -2.49
N GLU A 203 8.36 6.53 -1.77
CA GLU A 203 8.16 6.28 -0.35
C GLU A 203 9.29 6.93 0.44
N PHE A 204 8.91 7.66 1.48
CA PHE A 204 9.79 8.17 2.51
C PHE A 204 9.42 7.49 3.84
N LYS A 205 10.45 7.06 4.59
CA LYS A 205 10.33 6.61 5.97
C LYS A 205 11.34 7.34 6.82
N TYR A 206 10.90 7.86 7.93
CA TYR A 206 11.75 8.59 8.84
C TYR A 206 11.13 8.62 10.23
N ASP A 207 11.94 8.90 11.22
CA ASP A 207 11.48 9.13 12.58
C ASP A 207 11.63 10.61 12.92
N THR A 208 10.72 11.15 13.72
CA THR A 208 10.82 12.54 14.22
C THR A 208 10.64 12.60 15.72
N LYS A 209 11.13 13.67 16.35
CA LYS A 209 10.80 14.00 17.74
C LYS A 209 10.02 15.31 17.77
N ASN A 210 8.79 15.29 18.29
CA ASN A 210 7.96 16.49 18.45
C ASN A 210 7.52 16.62 19.91
N MET A 211 7.81 17.74 20.56
CA MET A 211 7.50 17.97 21.98
C MET A 211 7.91 16.82 22.91
N GLY A 212 9.07 16.21 22.65
CA GLY A 212 9.55 15.07 23.43
C GLY A 212 9.03 13.69 22.99
N ILE A 213 7.98 13.64 22.16
CA ILE A 213 7.35 12.41 21.68
C ILE A 213 8.08 11.92 20.42
N GLU A 214 8.49 10.65 20.43
CA GLU A 214 9.05 10.01 19.24
C GLU A 214 7.95 9.50 18.31
N LEU A 215 8.07 9.82 17.04
CA LEU A 215 7.12 9.48 15.99
C LEU A 215 7.84 8.70 14.90
N SER A 216 7.15 7.75 14.28
CA SER A 216 7.57 7.06 13.07
C SER A 216 6.62 7.43 11.93
N SER A 217 7.19 7.93 10.85
CA SER A 217 6.48 8.52 9.73
C SER A 217 6.72 7.73 8.45
N ASN A 218 5.66 7.58 7.68
CA ASN A 218 5.70 6.98 6.35
C ASN A 218 4.91 7.87 5.40
N GLU A 219 5.61 8.49 4.45
CA GLU A 219 5.03 9.40 3.48
C GLU A 219 5.16 8.80 2.08
N MET A 220 4.04 8.75 1.37
CA MET A 220 3.96 8.28 0.00
C MET A 220 3.61 9.46 -0.90
N ILE A 221 4.47 9.72 -1.88
CA ILE A 221 4.21 10.70 -2.93
C ILE A 221 3.78 9.94 -4.18
N TYR A 222 2.58 10.21 -4.68
CA TYR A 222 2.04 9.62 -5.89
C TYR A 222 1.82 10.69 -6.95
N ILE A 223 2.00 10.31 -8.22
CA ILE A 223 1.85 11.22 -9.34
C ILE A 223 0.93 10.60 -10.38
N SER A 224 -0.14 11.32 -10.67
CA SER A 224 -1.18 10.88 -11.61
C SER A 224 -1.96 12.08 -12.09
N ASN A 225 -2.32 12.08 -13.38
CA ASN A 225 -3.18 13.09 -14.01
C ASN A 225 -2.76 14.54 -13.68
N ASP A 226 -1.46 14.84 -13.82
CA ASP A 226 -0.87 16.15 -13.52
C ASP A 226 -1.10 16.67 -12.09
N ARG A 227 -1.37 15.76 -11.16
CA ARG A 227 -1.48 16.05 -9.73
C ARG A 227 -0.47 15.25 -8.92
N ILE A 228 -0.09 15.82 -7.79
CA ILE A 228 0.69 15.15 -6.76
C ILE A 228 -0.22 14.86 -5.58
N TYR A 229 -0.08 13.66 -5.02
CA TYR A 229 -0.74 13.24 -3.80
C TYR A 229 0.33 12.84 -2.79
N ALA A 230 0.38 13.54 -1.65
CA ALA A 230 1.22 13.17 -0.53
C ALA A 230 0.34 12.54 0.56
N VAL A 231 0.54 11.23 0.82
CA VAL A 231 -0.16 10.48 1.87
C VAL A 231 0.83 10.22 2.99
N SER A 232 0.69 10.91 4.10
CA SER A 232 1.56 10.77 5.27
C SER A 232 0.83 10.04 6.38
N VAL A 233 1.45 8.97 6.90
CA VAL A 233 0.99 8.27 8.11
C VAL A 233 2.04 8.44 9.19
N ILE A 234 1.62 8.96 10.33
CA ILE A 234 2.47 9.22 11.49
C ILE A 234 1.96 8.38 12.64
N ILE A 235 2.85 7.62 13.27
CA ILE A 235 2.53 6.75 14.41
C ILE A 235 3.46 7.10 15.56
N ARG A 236 2.93 7.27 16.77
CA ARG A 236 3.76 7.40 17.98
C ARG A 236 4.53 6.10 18.23
N LYS A 237 5.83 6.20 18.45
CA LYS A 237 6.65 5.03 18.79
C LYS A 237 6.28 4.48 20.17
N GLY A 238 6.39 3.16 20.32
CA GLY A 238 6.02 2.47 21.55
C GLY A 238 4.51 2.19 21.71
N THR A 239 3.68 2.62 20.75
CA THR A 239 2.27 2.23 20.68
C THR A 239 2.11 0.77 20.28
N SER A 240 0.87 0.26 20.40
CA SER A 240 0.54 -1.12 20.07
C SER A 240 0.85 -1.48 18.61
N TYR A 241 1.11 -2.76 18.36
CA TYR A 241 1.34 -3.27 17.00
C TYR A 241 0.11 -3.12 16.10
N ASP A 242 -1.07 -3.02 16.69
CA ASP A 242 -2.34 -2.74 16.02
C ASP A 242 -2.28 -1.52 15.12
N TYR A 243 -1.58 -0.46 15.54
CA TYR A 243 -1.40 0.73 14.72
C TYR A 243 -0.55 0.46 13.46
N SER A 244 0.40 -0.48 13.52
CA SER A 244 1.14 -0.90 12.33
C SER A 244 0.24 -1.63 11.32
N ILE A 245 -0.70 -2.43 11.81
CA ILE A 245 -1.73 -3.09 10.98
C ILE A 245 -2.71 -2.05 10.43
N LEU A 246 -3.12 -1.08 11.25
CA LEU A 246 -4.01 -0.01 10.82
C LEU A 246 -3.40 0.84 9.71
N LYS A 247 -2.11 1.18 9.80
CA LYS A 247 -1.36 1.79 8.70
C LYS A 247 -1.43 0.96 7.43
N GLU A 248 -1.16 -0.34 7.52
CA GLU A 248 -1.21 -1.23 6.34
C GLU A 248 -2.58 -1.18 5.66
N ILE A 249 -3.67 -1.21 6.43
CA ILE A 249 -5.04 -1.17 5.92
C ILE A 249 -5.34 0.18 5.26
N ILE A 250 -5.07 1.29 5.95
CA ILE A 250 -5.36 2.64 5.44
C ILE A 250 -4.56 2.90 4.16
N MET A 251 -3.26 2.60 4.16
CA MET A 251 -2.39 2.81 3.00
C MET A 251 -2.82 1.97 1.80
N THR A 252 -3.26 0.73 2.03
CA THR A 252 -3.79 -0.13 0.96
C THR A 252 -5.10 0.40 0.38
N SER A 253 -5.93 1.02 1.22
CA SER A 253 -7.23 1.56 0.81
C SER A 253 -7.14 2.84 -0.01
N PHE A 254 -6.01 3.56 0.05
CA PHE A 254 -5.80 4.75 -0.75
C PHE A 254 -5.75 4.39 -2.25
N LYS A 255 -6.60 5.05 -3.02
CA LYS A 255 -6.69 4.88 -4.48
C LYS A 255 -6.88 6.23 -5.14
N ILE A 256 -6.12 6.46 -6.21
CA ILE A 256 -6.36 7.53 -7.15
C ILE A 256 -7.34 7.00 -8.19
N SER A 257 -8.51 7.60 -8.28
CA SER A 257 -9.46 7.33 -9.36
C SER A 257 -9.03 8.11 -10.59
N LYS A 258 -9.13 7.49 -11.78
CA LYS A 258 -9.15 8.27 -13.02
C LYS A 258 -10.36 9.20 -12.93
N GLY A 259 -10.11 10.50 -12.96
CA GLY A 259 -11.15 11.51 -13.14
C GLY A 259 -11.83 11.35 -14.49
#